data_AF-A0A8J7URB9-F1
#
_entry.id   AF-A0A8J7URB9-F1
#
_cell.length_a   1.000
_cell.length_b   1.000
_cell.length_c   1.000
_cell.angle_alpha   90.00
_cell.angle_beta   90.00
_cell.angle_gamma   90.00
#
_symmetry.space_group_name_H-M   'P 1'
#
loop_
_entity.id
_entity.type
_entity.pdbx_description
1 polymer ?
#
loop_
_entity_poly.entity_id
_entity_poly.type
_entity_poly.pdbx_seq_one_letter_code
_entity_poly.pdbx_strand_id
1 'polypeptide(L)'
;MTQNGGHFEKGRWVEDEEPAPETPSGPSVDDLVDEASKSVRRAVGDVTSLGRHLFLTEEGRSHLEKKARDAGVALERAVNEMAEKARKTYEKKE
;
A
#
# COMPACT_ATOMS: atom_id res chain seq x y z
N MET A 1 -38.47 -3.03 34.18
CA MET A 1 -38.83 -1.81 34.94
C MET A 1 -37.53 -1.08 35.20
N THR A 2 -37.20 -0.09 34.39
CA THR A 2 -36.05 0.79 34.60
C THR A 2 -36.40 1.72 35.77
N GLN A 3 -35.69 1.62 36.89
CA GLN A 3 -35.79 2.60 37.97
C GLN A 3 -34.95 3.80 37.54
N ASN A 4 -35.58 4.85 37.03
CA ASN A 4 -34.92 6.13 36.85
C ASN A 4 -34.60 6.67 38.25
N GLY A 5 -33.32 6.86 38.53
CA GLY A 5 -32.84 7.48 39.77
C GLY A 5 -33.25 8.96 39.83
N GLY A 6 -33.41 9.48 41.04
CA GLY A 6 -33.67 10.89 41.28
C GLY A 6 -33.27 11.27 42.69
N HIS A 7 -33.12 12.56 42.96
CA HIS A 7 -32.76 13.07 44.28
C HIS A 7 -33.60 14.30 44.67
N PHE A 8 -33.70 14.55 45.98
CA PHE A 8 -34.46 15.68 46.53
C PHE A 8 -33.58 16.93 46.60
N GLU A 9 -33.91 17.97 45.83
CA GLU A 9 -33.26 19.27 45.93
C GLU A 9 -34.27 20.33 46.42
N LYS A 10 -33.95 21.03 47.52
CA LYS A 10 -34.75 22.14 48.09
C LYS A 10 -36.24 21.83 48.27
N GLY A 11 -36.55 20.62 48.72
CA GLY A 11 -37.94 20.21 48.99
C GLY A 11 -38.75 19.84 47.74
N ARG A 12 -38.10 19.60 46.60
CA ARG A 12 -38.73 19.02 45.39
C ARG A 12 -37.93 17.81 44.91
N TRP A 13 -38.64 16.75 44.49
CA TRP A 13 -38.00 15.60 43.83
C TRP A 13 -37.62 15.98 42.39
N VAL A 14 -36.35 15.79 42.05
CA VAL A 14 -35.78 16.01 40.72
C VAL A 14 -35.33 14.64 40.20
N GLU A 15 -35.79 14.27 39.00
CA GLU A 15 -35.39 13.03 38.33
C GLU A 15 -34.01 13.26 37.70
N ASP A 16 -33.06 12.35 37.93
CA ASP A 16 -31.73 12.45 37.33
C ASP A 16 -31.86 12.11 35.85
N GLU A 17 -31.50 13.06 34.99
CA GLU A 17 -31.47 12.84 33.54
C GLU A 17 -30.37 11.81 33.24
N GLU A 18 -30.73 10.67 32.63
CA GLU A 18 -29.74 9.66 32.22
C GLU A 18 -28.65 10.34 31.37
N PRO A 19 -27.36 10.08 31.65
CA PRO A 19 -26.28 10.69 30.90
C PRO A 19 -26.47 10.37 29.41
N ALA A 20 -26.53 11.41 28.59
CA ALA A 20 -26.69 11.27 27.15
C ALA A 20 -25.64 10.29 26.60
N PRO A 21 -25.99 9.38 25.69
CA PRO A 21 -25.04 8.41 25.15
C PRO A 21 -23.89 9.16 24.47
N GLU A 22 -22.68 9.02 25.02
CA GLU A 22 -21.47 9.56 24.42
C GLU A 22 -21.32 8.98 23.01
N THR A 23 -21.47 9.82 21.99
CA THR A 23 -21.24 9.40 20.62
C THR A 23 -19.73 9.17 20.49
N PRO A 24 -19.24 7.98 20.11
CA PRO A 24 -17.82 7.76 19.95
C PRO A 24 -17.31 8.73 18.89
N SER A 25 -16.56 9.74 19.31
CA SER A 25 -15.89 10.66 18.40
C SER A 25 -14.86 9.84 17.65
N GLY A 26 -15.06 9.67 16.34
CA GLY A 26 -14.11 8.99 15.46
C GLY A 26 -12.73 9.68 15.46
N PRO A 27 -11.71 9.05 14.86
CA PRO A 27 -10.39 9.65 14.77
C PRO A 27 -10.47 11.03 14.11
N SER A 28 -9.71 11.99 14.65
CA SER A 28 -9.64 13.32 14.06
C SER A 28 -8.97 13.28 12.69
N VAL A 29 -9.13 14.35 11.90
CA VAL A 29 -8.44 14.48 10.62
C VAL A 29 -6.92 14.43 10.82
N ASP A 30 -6.42 15.05 11.89
CA ASP A 30 -4.98 15.04 12.22
C ASP A 30 -4.48 13.63 12.54
N ASP A 31 -5.26 12.82 13.28
CA ASP A 31 -4.91 11.42 13.56
C ASP A 31 -4.81 10.59 12.28
N LEU A 32 -5.73 10.82 11.34
CA LEU A 32 -5.73 10.12 10.05
C LEU A 32 -4.53 10.55 9.17
N VAL A 33 -4.18 11.83 9.19
CA VAL A 33 -3.02 12.37 8.46
C VAL A 33 -1.71 11.80 9.03
N ASP A 34 -1.60 11.73 10.35
CA ASP A 34 -0.43 11.15 11.03
C ASP A 34 -0.27 9.66 10.72
N GLU A 35 -1.37 8.91 10.74
CA GLU A 35 -1.36 7.49 10.41
C GLU A 35 -0.98 7.24 8.94
N ALA A 36 -1.56 8.02 8.03
CA ALA A 36 -1.19 7.97 6.61
C ALA A 36 0.31 8.29 6.41
N SER A 37 0.82 9.29 7.12
CA SER A 37 2.24 9.69 7.06
C SER A 37 3.17 8.58 7.57
N LYS A 38 2.81 7.92 8.67
CA LYS A 38 3.56 6.75 9.20
C LYS A 38 3.55 5.59 8.21
N SER A 39 2.40 5.31 7.60
CA SER A 39 2.25 4.27 6.58
C SER A 39 3.15 4.52 5.37
N VAL A 40 3.14 5.74 4.83
CA VAL A 40 4.03 6.12 3.70
C VAL A 40 5.50 5.99 4.09
N ARG A 41 5.89 6.48 5.28
CA ARG A 41 7.28 6.37 5.76
C ARG A 41 7.72 4.92 5.87
N ARG A 42 6.84 4.03 6.34
CA ARG A 42 7.12 2.59 6.41
C ARG A 42 7.30 1.99 5.01
N ALA A 43 6.39 2.28 4.09
CA ALA A 43 6.46 1.78 2.72
C ALA A 43 7.78 2.20 2.03
N VAL A 44 8.22 3.44 2.21
CA VAL A 44 9.52 3.92 1.71
C VAL A 44 10.69 3.16 2.35
N GLY A 45 10.61 2.88 3.65
CA GLY A 45 11.59 2.06 4.35
C GLY A 45 11.69 0.63 3.80
N ASP A 46 10.54 0.00 3.55
CA ASP A 46 10.45 -1.36 3.00
C ASP A 46 11.06 -1.43 1.59
N VAL A 47 10.79 -0.45 0.73
CA VAL A 47 11.41 -0.36 -0.62
C VAL A 47 12.93 -0.23 -0.52
N THR A 48 13.42 0.61 0.40
CA THR A 48 14.86 0.79 0.61
C THR A 48 15.53 -0.50 1.11
N SER A 49 14.86 -1.20 2.03
CA SER A 49 15.33 -2.50 2.54
C SER A 49 15.37 -3.56 1.44
N LEU A 50 14.30 -3.66 0.64
CA LEU A 50 14.25 -4.57 -0.51
C LEU A 50 15.36 -4.25 -1.51
N GLY A 51 15.59 -2.98 -1.84
CA GLY A 51 16.68 -2.57 -2.71
C GLY A 51 18.04 -3.05 -2.19
N ARG A 52 18.34 -2.82 -0.91
CA ARG A 52 19.56 -3.34 -0.27
C ARG A 52 19.65 -4.85 -0.38
N HIS A 53 18.55 -5.56 -0.15
CA HIS A 53 18.52 -7.01 -0.24
C HIS A 53 18.79 -7.50 -1.67
N LEU A 54 18.09 -6.95 -2.66
CA LEU A 54 18.25 -7.30 -4.07
C LEU A 54 19.69 -7.08 -4.57
N PHE A 55 20.35 -6.00 -4.15
CA PHE A 55 21.67 -5.66 -4.68
C PHE A 55 22.84 -6.16 -3.83
N LEU A 56 22.69 -6.30 -2.51
CA LEU A 56 23.81 -6.62 -1.62
C LEU A 56 23.88 -8.11 -1.22
N THR A 57 22.79 -8.87 -1.35
CA THR A 57 22.82 -10.32 -1.04
C THR A 57 23.12 -11.16 -2.29
N GLU A 58 23.67 -12.36 -2.08
CA GLU A 58 23.89 -13.33 -3.17
C GLU A 58 22.57 -13.78 -3.80
N GLU A 59 21.54 -14.05 -2.99
CA GLU A 59 20.20 -14.40 -3.47
C GLU A 59 19.59 -13.30 -4.34
N GLY A 60 19.68 -12.05 -3.87
CA GLY A 60 19.19 -10.88 -4.60
C GLY A 60 19.90 -10.71 -5.95
N ARG A 61 21.24 -10.79 -5.95
CA ARG A 61 22.05 -10.71 -7.17
C ARG A 61 21.72 -11.83 -8.15
N SER A 62 21.56 -13.05 -7.67
CA SER A 62 21.14 -14.19 -8.50
C SER A 62 19.76 -13.95 -9.14
N HIS A 63 18.81 -13.40 -8.37
CA HIS A 63 17.50 -13.03 -8.90
C HIS A 63 17.60 -11.98 -10.01
N LEU A 64 18.38 -10.92 -9.79
CA LEU A 64 18.62 -9.88 -10.79
C LEU A 64 19.31 -10.43 -12.05
N GLU A 65 20.31 -11.28 -11.89
CA GLU A 65 21.00 -11.93 -13.01
C GLU A 65 20.04 -12.75 -13.87
N LYS A 66 19.18 -13.55 -13.24
CA LYS A 66 18.16 -14.33 -13.94
C LYS A 66 17.22 -13.43 -14.75
N LYS A 67 16.71 -12.35 -14.13
CA LYS A 67 15.83 -11.39 -14.80
C LYS A 67 16.53 -10.68 -15.96
N ALA A 68 17.79 -10.29 -15.80
CA ALA A 68 18.58 -9.68 -16.86
C ALA A 68 18.82 -10.65 -18.02
N ARG A 69 19.11 -11.92 -17.73
CA ARG A 69 19.27 -12.97 -18.76
C ARG A 69 17.98 -13.20 -19.54
N ASP A 70 16.84 -13.32 -18.85
CA ASP A 70 15.53 -13.50 -19.49
C ASP A 70 15.19 -12.32 -20.42
N ALA A 71 15.46 -11.08 -19.96
CA ALA A 71 15.28 -9.88 -20.78
C ALA A 71 16.19 -9.88 -22.02
N GLY A 72 17.46 -10.32 -21.86
CA GLY A 72 18.39 -10.48 -22.99
C GLY A 72 17.89 -11.46 -24.04
N VAL A 73 17.37 -12.62 -23.62
CA VAL A 73 16.79 -13.62 -24.54
C VAL A 73 15.57 -13.05 -25.28
N ALA A 74 14.71 -12.31 -24.58
CA ALA A 74 13.55 -11.67 -25.20
C ALA A 74 13.97 -10.62 -26.24
N LEU A 75 14.98 -9.81 -25.93
CA LEU A 75 15.54 -8.82 -26.85
C LEU A 75 16.14 -9.48 -28.10
N GLU A 76 16.95 -10.53 -27.92
CA GLU A 76 17.56 -11.27 -29.03
C GLU A 76 16.52 -11.82 -30.00
N ARG A 77 15.43 -12.40 -29.46
CA ARG A 77 14.31 -12.88 -30.27
C ARG A 77 13.65 -11.75 -31.06
N ALA A 78 13.38 -10.61 -30.42
CA ALA A 78 12.75 -9.47 -31.09
C ALA A 78 13.64 -8.92 -32.23
N VAL A 79 14.95 -8.85 -32.03
CA VAL A 79 15.92 -8.43 -33.06
C VAL A 79 15.95 -9.42 -34.22
N ASN A 80 16.02 -10.72 -33.94
CA ASN A 80 16.00 -11.76 -34.98
C ASN A 80 14.69 -11.74 -35.78
N GLU A 81 13.54 -11.57 -35.12
CA GLU A 81 12.26 -11.42 -35.81
C GLU A 81 12.22 -10.18 -36.72
N MET A 82 12.79 -9.06 -36.28
CA MET A 82 12.90 -7.86 -37.10
C MET A 82 13.78 -8.10 -38.33
N ALA A 83 14.95 -8.74 -38.14
CA ALA A 83 15.88 -9.05 -39.22
C ALA A 83 15.23 -9.97 -40.27
N GLU A 84 14.52 -11.02 -39.84
CA GLU A 84 13.80 -11.93 -40.72
C GLU A 84 12.67 -11.24 -41.49
N LYS A 85 11.91 -10.36 -40.84
CA LYS A 85 10.87 -9.57 -41.50
C LYS A 85 11.46 -8.62 -42.55
N ALA A 86 12.60 -7.99 -42.24
CA ALA A 86 13.30 -7.13 -43.19
C ALA A 86 13.75 -7.94 -44.42
N ARG A 87 14.44 -9.07 -44.23
CA ARG A 87 14.89 -9.95 -45.32
C ARG A 87 13.75 -10.38 -46.24
N LYS A 88 12.64 -10.89 -45.67
CA LYS A 88 11.45 -11.29 -46.43
C LYS A 88 10.81 -10.16 -47.22
N THR A 89 10.94 -8.92 -46.76
CA THR A 89 10.40 -7.73 -47.45
C THR A 89 11.28 -7.34 -48.63
N TYR A 90 12.60 -7.50 -48.51
CA TYR A 90 13.54 -7.27 -49.61
C TYR A 90 13.46 -8.37 -50.67
N GLU A 91 13.41 -9.65 -50.29
CA GLU A 91 13.26 -10.79 -51.21
C GLU A 91 11.95 -10.77 -52.00
N LYS A 92 10.89 -10.13 -51.48
CA LYS A 92 9.61 -9.95 -52.20
C LYS A 92 9.59 -8.77 -53.16
N LYS A 93 10.60 -7.88 -53.11
CA LYS A 93 10.70 -6.68 -53.96
C LYS A 93 11.61 -6.90 -55.18
N GLU A 94 12.43 -7.94 -55.18
CA GLU A 94 13.13 -8.46 -56.37
C GLU A 94 12.27 -9.50 -57.10
#